data_AF-F3C9D8-F1
#
_entry.id   AF-F3C9D8-F1
#
_cell.length_a   1.000
_cell.length_b   1.000
_cell.length_c   1.000
_cell.angle_alpha   90.00
_cell.angle_beta   90.00
_cell.angle_gamma   90.00
#
_symmetry.space_group_name_H-M   'P 1'
#
loop_
_entity.id
_entity.type
_entity.pdbx_description
1 polymer ?
#
loop_
_entity_poly.entity_id
_entity_poly.type
_entity_poly.pdbx_seq_one_letter_code
_entity_poly.pdbx_strand_id
1 'polypeptide(L)'
;MNVKTKLSDCLRPLMLGALLLSGAVHAAVQPLDSVVAIVDNDVIMKSQMDQRVREVQQTIAKRGSGVPPAEALQPQVLDRLILENLQLQMGERSGIRVSDDELNQAIGTIAQRNNMSVEQFRAALAHDGLSYNDAREQVRREMIISRVRQRRVAERIQVSQQEVKNFLASDQGKAQLSEKFHLANILIATPDSASSDAIQAAAVKAKGIYDQLKKGADFTRLAATTSSSENALEGGDMGWRKAAQLPPPFGEMLSA
;
A
#
# COMPACT_ATOMS: atom_id res chain seq x y z
N MET A 1 96.00 -27.98 5.77
CA MET A 1 95.95 -26.66 5.11
C MET A 1 94.48 -26.33 4.85
N ASN A 2 94.02 -25.19 5.37
CA ASN A 2 92.60 -24.88 5.64
C ASN A 2 91.76 -24.57 4.40
N VAL A 3 90.65 -25.29 4.20
CA VAL A 3 89.62 -25.02 3.17
C VAL A 3 88.29 -24.55 3.79
N LYS A 4 88.23 -24.33 5.11
CA LYS A 4 86.99 -23.91 5.80
C LYS A 4 86.72 -22.40 5.81
N THR A 5 87.62 -21.56 5.28
CA THR A 5 87.52 -20.09 5.41
C THR A 5 87.05 -19.35 4.16
N LYS A 6 86.74 -20.02 3.03
CA LYS A 6 86.32 -19.33 1.79
C LYS A 6 84.81 -19.30 1.49
N LEU A 7 83.98 -20.02 2.24
CA LEU A 7 82.51 -20.03 2.03
C LEU A 7 81.76 -18.97 2.86
N SER A 8 82.36 -18.45 3.93
CA SER A 8 81.75 -17.43 4.80
C SER A 8 81.79 -16.01 4.23
N ASP A 9 82.73 -15.72 3.33
CA ASP A 9 82.90 -14.35 2.79
C ASP A 9 82.08 -14.09 1.53
N CYS A 10 81.53 -15.14 0.90
CA CYS A 10 80.59 -14.98 -0.23
C CYS A 10 79.12 -14.89 0.22
N LEU A 11 78.82 -15.22 1.49
CA LEU A 11 77.46 -15.11 2.05
C LEU A 11 77.15 -13.72 2.63
N ARG A 12 78.20 -12.94 2.97
CA ARG A 12 78.08 -11.59 3.53
C ARG A 12 77.54 -10.53 2.56
N PRO A 13 77.87 -10.50 1.25
CA PRO A 13 77.25 -9.54 0.34
C PRO A 13 75.80 -9.92 -0.03
N LEU A 14 75.41 -11.19 0.12
CA LEU A 14 74.05 -11.64 -0.19
C LEU A 14 73.05 -11.29 0.93
N MET A 15 73.48 -11.30 2.20
CA MET A 15 72.67 -10.85 3.34
C MET A 15 72.48 -9.32 3.41
N LEU A 16 73.39 -8.53 2.81
CA LEU A 16 73.27 -7.07 2.78
C LEU A 16 72.33 -6.57 1.66
N GLY A 17 72.20 -7.34 0.57
CA GLY A 17 71.23 -7.07 -0.50
C GLY A 17 69.78 -7.40 -0.13
N ALA A 18 69.56 -8.34 0.79
CA ALA A 18 68.22 -8.74 1.23
C ALA A 18 67.55 -7.71 2.18
N LEU A 19 68.30 -6.76 2.75
CA LEU A 19 67.74 -5.72 3.62
C LEU A 19 67.16 -4.51 2.84
N LEU A 20 67.52 -4.35 1.56
CA LEU A 20 67.06 -3.23 0.72
C LEU A 20 65.80 -3.54 -0.10
N LEU A 21 65.25 -4.76 -0.01
CA LEU A 21 63.88 -5.09 -0.45
C LEU A 21 62.85 -4.89 0.68
N SER A 22 63.08 -3.90 1.55
CA SER A 22 62.01 -3.38 2.40
C SER A 22 61.03 -2.65 1.48
N GLY A 23 60.07 -3.40 0.94
CA GLY A 23 59.01 -2.88 0.06
C GLY A 23 58.39 -1.65 0.69
N ALA A 24 58.26 -0.58 -0.09
CA ALA A 24 57.45 0.57 0.28
C ALA A 24 56.03 0.06 0.51
N VAL A 25 55.66 -0.15 1.78
CA VAL A 25 54.26 -0.32 2.18
C VAL A 25 53.62 1.04 1.98
N HIS A 26 53.17 1.31 0.77
CA HIS A 26 52.25 2.40 0.50
C HIS A 26 50.91 2.01 1.11
N ALA A 27 50.72 2.35 2.38
CA ALA A 27 49.41 2.43 2.98
C ALA A 27 48.64 3.53 2.25
N ALA A 28 47.92 3.16 1.20
CA ALA A 28 47.00 4.05 0.53
C ALA A 28 45.93 4.47 1.55
N VAL A 29 45.85 5.77 1.84
CA VAL A 29 44.80 6.33 2.68
C VAL A 29 43.46 6.05 2.01
N GLN A 30 42.73 5.04 2.51
CA GLN A 30 41.36 4.80 2.09
C GLN A 30 40.46 5.77 2.88
N PRO A 31 39.74 6.69 2.20
CA PRO A 31 38.75 7.52 2.88
C PRO A 31 37.69 6.59 3.50
N LEU A 32 37.45 6.74 4.80
CA LEU A 32 36.66 5.81 5.62
C LEU A 32 35.15 5.90 5.30
N ASP A 33 34.66 7.11 4.99
CA ASP A 33 33.36 7.44 4.41
C ASP A 33 33.35 8.96 4.11
N SER A 34 32.44 9.46 3.30
CA SER A 34 32.30 10.91 3.04
C SER A 34 30.88 11.40 3.29
N VAL A 35 30.75 12.66 3.72
CA VAL A 35 29.46 13.32 3.93
C VAL A 35 28.93 13.83 2.60
N VAL A 36 27.70 13.46 2.25
CA VAL A 36 27.01 13.92 1.03
C VAL A 36 26.09 15.10 1.34
N ALA A 37 25.47 15.10 2.52
CA ALA A 37 24.61 16.19 2.97
C ALA A 37 24.62 16.31 4.50
N ILE A 38 24.34 17.51 5.00
CA ILE A 38 24.14 17.80 6.42
C ILE A 38 22.68 18.22 6.59
N VAL A 39 21.99 17.62 7.57
CA VAL A 39 20.55 17.81 7.82
C VAL A 39 20.35 18.17 9.29
N ASP A 40 20.18 19.47 9.56
CA ASP A 40 20.18 20.03 10.93
C ASP A 40 21.42 19.58 11.73
N ASN A 41 21.22 18.65 12.67
CA ASN A 41 22.24 18.14 13.59
C ASN A 41 22.77 16.75 13.20
N ASP A 42 22.37 16.22 12.04
CA ASP A 42 22.77 14.89 11.56
C ASP A 42 23.38 14.97 10.14
N VAL A 43 24.04 13.90 9.71
CA VAL A 43 24.76 13.83 8.44
C VAL A 43 24.35 12.60 7.63
N ILE A 44 24.19 12.79 6.32
CA ILE A 44 23.94 11.71 5.38
C ILE A 44 25.28 11.32 4.75
N MET A 45 25.68 10.08 5.01
CA MET A 45 26.93 9.52 4.51
C MET A 45 26.79 8.97 3.08
N LYS A 46 27.90 8.93 2.34
CA LYS A 46 27.96 8.37 0.99
C LYS A 46 27.63 6.89 0.99
N SER A 47 28.12 6.15 1.99
CA SER A 47 27.78 4.74 2.19
C SER A 47 26.28 4.49 2.30
N GLN A 48 25.56 5.33 3.05
CA GLN A 48 24.10 5.25 3.25
C GLN A 48 23.34 5.54 1.95
N MET A 49 23.76 6.57 1.21
CA MET A 49 23.16 6.87 -0.09
C MET A 49 23.36 5.71 -1.07
N ASP A 50 24.57 5.17 -1.16
CA ASP A 50 24.89 4.08 -2.07
C ASP A 50 24.16 2.79 -1.69
N GLN A 51 24.01 2.52 -0.39
CA GLN A 51 23.20 1.40 0.08
C GLN A 51 21.73 1.56 -0.35
N ARG A 52 21.14 2.73 -0.14
CA ARG A 52 19.74 2.97 -0.52
C ARG A 52 19.53 2.90 -2.04
N VAL A 53 20.47 3.39 -2.84
CA VAL A 53 20.43 3.24 -4.31
C VAL A 53 20.42 1.76 -4.70
N ARG A 54 21.29 0.93 -4.10
CA ARG A 54 21.31 -0.52 -4.36
C ARG A 54 20.00 -1.21 -4.00
N GLU A 55 19.41 -0.87 -2.85
CA GLU A 55 18.10 -1.41 -2.43
C GLU A 55 16.97 -1.06 -3.42
N VAL A 56 16.95 0.18 -3.92
CA VAL A 56 15.98 0.63 -4.93
C VAL A 56 16.19 -0.12 -6.25
N GLN A 57 17.44 -0.26 -6.71
CA GLN A 57 17.77 -1.00 -7.93
C GLN A 57 17.36 -2.47 -7.84
N GLN A 58 17.62 -3.14 -6.70
CA GLN A 58 17.19 -4.52 -6.48
C GLN A 58 15.67 -4.66 -6.50
N THR A 59 14.95 -3.70 -5.91
CA THR A 59 13.49 -3.68 -5.92
C THR A 59 12.93 -3.52 -7.33
N ILE A 60 13.54 -2.66 -8.15
CA ILE A 60 13.16 -2.47 -9.56
C ILE A 60 13.47 -3.73 -10.39
N ALA A 61 14.65 -4.33 -10.18
CA ALA A 61 15.07 -5.56 -10.85
C ALA A 61 14.11 -6.73 -10.57
N LYS A 62 13.68 -6.90 -9.31
CA LYS A 62 12.69 -7.93 -8.90
C LYS A 62 11.33 -7.74 -9.58
N ARG A 63 10.99 -6.54 -10.06
CA ARG A 63 9.73 -6.24 -10.76
C ARG A 63 9.81 -6.41 -12.28
N GLY A 64 10.97 -6.78 -12.83
CA GLY A 64 11.16 -6.99 -14.27
C GLY A 64 11.19 -5.72 -15.12
N SER A 65 11.35 -4.55 -14.49
CA SER A 65 11.53 -3.27 -15.20
C SER A 65 13.01 -3.02 -15.49
N GLY A 66 13.32 -2.28 -16.55
CA GLY A 66 14.69 -1.84 -16.84
C GLY A 66 15.25 -1.03 -15.67
N VAL A 67 16.40 -1.45 -15.14
CA VAL A 67 17.03 -0.82 -13.97
C VAL A 67 17.71 0.49 -14.41
N PRO A 68 17.31 1.66 -13.88
CA PRO A 68 17.97 2.92 -14.19
C PRO A 68 19.42 2.95 -13.68
N PRO A 69 20.30 3.74 -14.32
CA PRO A 69 21.65 3.96 -13.83
C PRO A 69 21.62 4.61 -12.43
N ALA A 70 22.63 4.30 -11.62
CA ALA A 70 22.68 4.74 -10.22
C ALA A 70 22.66 6.28 -10.10
N GLU A 71 23.32 6.97 -11.02
CA GLU A 71 23.44 8.42 -11.10
C GLU A 71 22.08 9.09 -11.31
N ALA A 72 21.16 8.43 -12.01
CA ALA A 72 19.80 8.93 -12.20
C ALA A 72 18.94 8.80 -10.94
N LEU A 73 19.27 7.84 -10.06
CA LEU A 73 18.54 7.59 -8.81
C LEU A 73 19.10 8.40 -7.64
N GLN A 74 20.38 8.77 -7.67
CA GLN A 74 21.07 9.46 -6.58
C GLN A 74 20.33 10.72 -6.08
N PRO A 75 19.88 11.66 -6.93
CA PRO A 75 19.17 12.84 -6.45
C PRO A 75 17.88 12.50 -5.70
N GLN A 76 17.07 11.60 -6.24
CA GLN A 76 15.80 11.19 -5.63
C GLN A 76 16.01 10.43 -4.32
N VAL A 77 17.05 9.60 -4.26
CA VAL A 77 17.42 8.87 -3.05
C VAL A 77 17.94 9.83 -1.99
N LEU A 78 18.76 10.82 -2.36
CA LEU A 78 19.26 11.84 -1.45
C LEU A 78 18.10 12.65 -0.84
N ASP A 79 17.18 13.14 -1.68
CA ASP A 79 15.98 13.87 -1.21
C ASP A 79 15.15 13.01 -0.25
N ARG A 80 15.01 11.71 -0.55
CA ARG A 80 14.30 10.77 0.31
C ARG A 80 15.00 10.60 1.66
N LEU A 81 16.32 10.47 1.68
CA LEU A 81 17.12 10.34 2.91
C LEU A 81 17.06 11.61 3.76
N ILE A 82 17.13 12.80 3.14
CA ILE A 82 16.96 14.09 3.83
C ILE A 82 15.59 14.16 4.48
N LEU A 83 14.52 13.85 3.73
CA LEU A 83 13.16 13.87 4.27
C LEU A 83 12.96 12.85 5.40
N GLU A 84 13.48 11.64 5.23
CA GLU A 84 13.44 10.58 6.25
C GLU A 84 14.12 11.06 7.54
N ASN A 85 15.32 11.65 7.42
CA ASN A 85 16.08 12.17 8.54
C ASN A 85 15.32 13.29 9.28
N LEU A 86 14.79 14.28 8.56
CA LEU A 86 13.98 15.35 9.14
C LEU A 86 12.74 14.80 9.89
N GLN A 87 12.09 13.77 9.34
CA GLN A 87 10.94 13.14 9.97
C GLN A 87 11.30 12.39 11.26
N LEU A 88 12.42 11.68 11.28
CA LEU A 88 12.93 11.01 12.48
C LEU A 88 13.28 12.02 13.57
N GLN A 89 14.00 13.10 13.22
CA GLN A 89 14.30 14.18 14.16
C GLN A 89 13.02 14.82 14.74
N MET A 90 12.02 15.07 13.90
CA MET A 90 10.71 15.55 14.36
C MET A 90 10.04 14.57 15.34
N GLY A 91 10.14 13.27 15.08
CA GLY A 91 9.64 12.21 15.95
C GLY A 91 10.30 12.24 17.33
N GLU A 92 11.63 12.31 17.36
CA GLU A 92 12.42 12.39 18.60
C GLU A 92 12.08 13.64 19.41
N ARG A 93 12.09 14.82 18.77
CA ARG A 93 11.73 16.11 19.43
C ARG A 93 10.31 16.11 19.97
N SER A 94 9.39 15.36 19.33
CA SER A 94 7.99 15.22 19.73
C SER A 94 7.74 14.09 20.73
N GLY A 95 8.80 13.43 21.23
CA GLY A 95 8.72 12.32 22.18
C GLY A 95 8.06 11.06 21.62
N ILE A 96 8.00 10.90 20.29
CA ILE A 96 7.42 9.72 19.65
C ILE A 96 8.39 8.55 19.82
N ARG A 97 7.96 7.51 20.53
CA ARG A 97 8.72 6.27 20.73
C ARG A 97 7.90 5.08 20.26
N VAL A 98 8.58 3.98 19.98
CA VAL A 98 7.98 2.70 19.62
C VAL A 98 8.53 1.66 20.59
N SER A 99 7.65 1.05 21.38
CA SER A 99 8.02 -0.02 22.30
C SER A 99 8.37 -1.30 21.55
N ASP A 100 9.08 -2.21 22.21
CA ASP A 100 9.44 -3.48 21.60
C ASP A 100 8.24 -4.38 21.31
N ASP A 101 7.18 -4.29 22.12
CA ASP A 101 5.92 -5.01 21.91
C ASP A 101 5.19 -4.53 20.67
N GLU A 102 5.05 -3.20 20.50
CA GLU A 102 4.47 -2.61 19.28
C GLU A 102 5.27 -3.02 18.03
N LEU A 103 6.59 -3.07 18.15
CA LEU A 103 7.46 -3.47 17.06
C LEU A 103 7.32 -4.96 16.72
N ASN A 104 7.22 -5.83 17.73
CA ASN A 104 6.95 -7.26 17.54
C ASN A 104 5.60 -7.49 16.84
N GLN A 105 4.56 -6.77 17.25
CA GLN A 105 3.24 -6.82 16.62
C GLN A 105 3.28 -6.35 15.17
N ALA A 106 4.00 -5.27 14.88
CA ALA A 106 4.18 -4.77 13.51
C ALA A 106 4.89 -5.80 12.62
N ILE A 107 5.98 -6.40 13.10
CA ILE A 107 6.70 -7.46 12.38
C ILE A 107 5.81 -8.67 12.16
N GLY A 108 5.04 -9.11 13.16
CA GLY A 108 4.07 -10.19 13.04
C GLY A 108 3.01 -9.90 11.96
N THR A 109 2.52 -8.66 11.89
CA THR A 109 1.58 -8.23 10.85
C THR A 109 2.20 -8.25 9.46
N ILE A 110 3.47 -7.85 9.33
CA ILE A 110 4.21 -7.89 8.06
C ILE A 110 4.41 -9.35 7.61
N ALA A 111 4.80 -10.24 8.52
CA ALA A 111 4.94 -11.66 8.24
C ALA A 111 3.60 -12.27 7.79
N GLN A 112 2.52 -12.00 8.51
CA GLN A 112 1.18 -12.49 8.17
C GLN A 112 0.71 -12.00 6.79
N ARG A 113 0.96 -10.73 6.44
CA ARG A 113 0.63 -10.18 5.10
C ARG A 113 1.39 -10.87 3.98
N ASN A 114 2.57 -11.43 4.27
CA ASN A 114 3.36 -12.22 3.33
C ASN A 114 3.08 -13.73 3.47
N ASN A 115 1.99 -14.12 4.16
CA ASN A 115 1.59 -15.52 4.38
C ASN A 115 2.68 -16.37 5.06
N MET A 116 3.45 -15.77 5.96
CA MET A 116 4.54 -16.44 6.67
C MET A 116 4.46 -16.18 8.19
N SER A 117 5.01 -17.13 8.96
CA SER A 117 5.30 -16.94 10.39
C SER A 117 6.47 -15.98 10.60
N VAL A 118 6.67 -15.51 11.83
CA VAL A 118 7.79 -14.62 12.17
C VAL A 118 9.13 -15.33 12.00
N GLU A 119 9.17 -16.63 12.31
CA GLU A 119 10.34 -17.49 12.14
C GLU A 119 10.70 -17.66 10.67
N GLN A 120 9.69 -17.90 9.82
CA GLN A 120 9.87 -17.98 8.37
C GLN A 120 10.30 -16.63 7.78
N PHE A 121 9.73 -15.52 8.26
CA PHE A 121 10.14 -14.18 7.84
C PHE A 121 11.61 -13.92 8.18
N ARG A 122 12.05 -14.28 9.39
CA ARG A 122 13.46 -14.18 9.79
C ARG A 122 14.37 -15.05 8.91
N ALA A 123 13.95 -16.27 8.58
CA ALA A 123 14.72 -17.15 7.69
C ALA A 123 14.82 -16.59 6.26
N ALA A 124 13.73 -16.00 5.74
CA ALA A 124 13.70 -15.35 4.43
C ALA A 124 14.64 -14.13 4.39
N LEU A 125 14.66 -13.30 5.44
CA LEU A 125 15.61 -12.18 5.53
C LEU A 125 17.06 -12.67 5.51
N ALA A 126 17.37 -13.74 6.26
CA ALA A 126 18.71 -14.32 6.27
C ALA A 126 19.12 -14.87 4.89
N HIS A 127 18.18 -15.47 4.15
CA HIS A 127 18.41 -15.93 2.78
C HIS A 127 18.72 -14.75 1.83
N ASP A 128 18.06 -13.62 2.02
CA ASP A 128 18.31 -12.38 1.25
C ASP A 128 19.54 -11.60 1.73
N GLY A 129 20.30 -12.14 2.70
CA GLY A 129 21.50 -11.53 3.25
C GLY A 129 21.24 -10.34 4.19
N LEU A 130 20.00 -10.18 4.67
CA LEU A 130 19.59 -9.10 5.56
C LEU A 130 19.58 -9.56 7.02
N SER A 131 20.12 -8.73 7.90
CA SER A 131 20.05 -8.95 9.35
C SER A 131 18.63 -8.70 9.87
N TYR A 132 18.14 -9.60 10.72
CA TYR A 132 16.87 -9.42 11.42
C TYR A 132 16.85 -8.15 12.27
N ASN A 133 17.98 -7.79 12.88
CA ASN A 133 18.08 -6.58 13.70
C ASN A 133 17.98 -5.31 12.83
N ASP A 134 18.63 -5.31 11.65
CA ASP A 134 18.56 -4.17 10.74
C ASP A 134 17.14 -3.99 10.19
N ALA A 135 16.47 -5.10 9.86
CA ALA A 135 15.07 -5.09 9.44
C ALA A 135 14.16 -4.58 10.57
N ARG A 136 14.39 -5.01 11.82
CA ARG A 136 13.65 -4.56 12.99
C ARG A 136 13.80 -3.04 13.19
N GLU A 137 15.02 -2.51 13.07
CA GLU A 137 15.28 -1.08 13.20
C GLU A 137 14.71 -0.27 12.02
N GLN A 138 14.72 -0.81 10.80
CA GLN A 138 14.02 -0.19 9.67
C GLN A 138 12.52 -0.10 9.93
N VAL A 139 11.88 -1.16 10.43
CA VAL A 139 10.45 -1.12 10.80
C VAL A 139 10.20 -0.10 11.90
N ARG A 140 11.07 0.00 12.91
CA ARG A 140 10.97 1.01 13.97
C ARG A 140 10.99 2.43 13.41
N ARG A 141 11.95 2.74 12.52
CA ARG A 141 12.04 4.05 11.85
C ARG A 141 10.77 4.38 11.06
N GLU A 142 10.28 3.44 10.26
CA GLU A 142 9.04 3.62 9.48
C GLU A 142 7.82 3.85 10.36
N MET A 143 7.73 3.17 11.52
CA MET A 143 6.67 3.40 12.50
C MET A 143 6.73 4.81 13.09
N ILE A 144 7.91 5.30 13.45
CA ILE A 144 8.10 6.67 13.95
C ILE A 144 7.66 7.68 12.89
N ILE A 145 8.14 7.53 11.65
CA ILE A 145 7.80 8.41 10.53
C ILE A 145 6.29 8.41 10.26
N SER A 146 5.66 7.22 10.29
CA SER A 146 4.21 7.09 10.12
C SER A 146 3.44 7.85 11.21
N ARG A 147 3.85 7.72 12.48
CA ARG A 147 3.27 8.46 13.61
C ARG A 147 3.45 9.97 13.49
N VAL A 148 4.63 10.43 13.07
CA VAL A 148 4.91 11.85 12.80
C VAL A 148 3.95 12.38 11.74
N ARG A 149 3.84 11.68 10.61
CA ARG A 149 2.94 12.09 9.52
C ARG A 149 1.48 12.13 9.98
N GLN A 150 1.01 11.10 10.68
CA GLN A 150 -0.36 11.04 11.20
C GLN A 150 -0.67 12.21 12.13
N ARG A 151 0.22 12.52 13.08
CA ARG A 151 0.04 13.64 14.01
C ARG A 151 -0.03 14.97 13.26
N ARG A 152 0.88 15.21 12.32
CA ARG A 152 0.93 16.46 11.53
C ARG A 152 -0.28 16.66 10.61
N VAL A 153 -0.86 15.57 10.13
CA VAL A 153 -2.11 15.61 9.34
C VAL A 153 -3.30 15.87 10.26
N ALA A 154 -3.40 15.16 11.39
CA ALA A 154 -4.48 15.33 12.36
C ALA A 154 -4.53 16.75 12.95
N GLU A 155 -3.37 17.39 13.20
CA GLU A 155 -3.30 18.77 13.68
C GLU A 155 -3.85 19.79 12.67
N ARG A 156 -3.79 19.48 11.37
CA ARG A 156 -4.23 20.39 10.29
C ARG A 156 -5.67 20.18 9.86
N ILE A 157 -6.21 18.98 10.05
CA ILE A 157 -7.59 18.66 9.67
C ILE A 157 -8.49 18.94 10.87
N GLN A 158 -9.25 20.04 10.78
CA GLN A 158 -10.33 20.34 11.71
C GLN A 158 -11.63 20.26 10.91
N VAL A 159 -12.48 19.27 11.23
CA VAL A 159 -13.81 19.16 10.64
C VAL A 159 -14.80 19.74 11.64
N SER A 160 -15.41 20.87 11.29
CA SER A 160 -16.40 21.52 12.13
C SER A 160 -17.75 20.79 12.04
N GLN A 161 -18.55 20.88 13.10
CA GLN A 161 -19.93 20.38 13.08
C GLN A 161 -20.77 21.03 11.98
N GLN A 162 -20.45 22.27 11.58
CA GLN A 162 -21.15 22.96 10.50
C GLN A 162 -20.80 22.35 9.14
N GLU A 163 -19.54 22.02 8.88
CA GLU A 163 -19.14 21.31 7.65
C GLU A 163 -19.79 19.93 7.56
N VAL A 164 -19.88 19.20 8.68
CA VAL A 164 -20.63 17.94 8.74
C VAL A 164 -22.08 18.17 8.36
N LYS A 165 -22.77 19.12 9.00
CA LYS A 165 -24.17 19.44 8.68
C LYS A 165 -24.36 19.84 7.22
N ASN A 166 -23.47 20.68 6.68
CA ASN A 166 -23.51 21.12 5.29
C ASN A 166 -23.31 19.93 4.33
N PHE A 167 -22.36 19.04 4.63
CA PHE A 167 -22.15 17.83 3.84
C PHE A 167 -23.36 16.90 3.90
N LEU A 168 -23.92 16.65 5.10
CA LEU A 168 -25.10 15.81 5.25
C LEU A 168 -26.34 16.39 4.55
N ALA A 169 -26.48 17.72 4.50
CA ALA A 169 -27.56 18.40 3.79
C ALA A 169 -27.35 18.47 2.26
N SER A 170 -26.12 18.26 1.78
CA SER A 170 -25.80 18.23 0.35
C SER A 170 -26.43 17.02 -0.34
N ASP A 171 -26.65 17.10 -1.64
CA ASP A 171 -27.20 15.99 -2.42
C ASP A 171 -26.29 14.75 -2.36
N GLN A 172 -24.97 14.93 -2.29
CA GLN A 172 -24.02 13.83 -2.11
C GLN A 172 -24.19 13.16 -0.74
N GLY A 173 -24.32 13.93 0.34
CA GLY A 173 -24.54 13.40 1.69
C GLY A 173 -25.88 12.68 1.81
N LYS A 174 -26.95 13.30 1.31
CA LYS A 174 -28.28 12.68 1.22
C LYS A 174 -28.23 11.38 0.41
N ALA A 175 -27.61 11.39 -0.76
CA ALA A 175 -27.47 10.20 -1.60
C ALA A 175 -26.67 9.10 -0.90
N GLN A 176 -25.61 9.45 -0.16
CA GLN A 176 -24.78 8.47 0.57
C GLN A 176 -25.54 7.83 1.73
N LEU A 177 -26.31 8.63 2.48
CA LEU A 177 -27.15 8.19 3.60
C LEU A 177 -28.52 7.65 3.19
N SER A 178 -28.92 7.77 1.92
CA SER A 178 -30.20 7.26 1.43
C SER A 178 -30.33 5.77 1.71
N GLU A 179 -31.52 5.38 2.14
CA GLU A 179 -31.87 3.99 2.38
C GLU A 179 -31.67 3.14 1.13
N LYS A 180 -31.24 1.90 1.36
CA LYS A 180 -31.20 0.88 0.32
C LYS A 180 -32.42 -0.01 0.51
N PHE A 181 -33.11 -0.29 -0.57
CA PHE A 181 -34.26 -1.19 -0.61
C PHE A 181 -33.86 -2.46 -1.37
N HIS A 182 -34.29 -3.61 -0.86
CA HIS A 182 -34.21 -4.87 -1.60
C HIS A 182 -35.51 -5.02 -2.40
N LEU A 183 -35.42 -4.87 -3.72
CA LEU A 183 -36.58 -4.72 -4.58
C LEU A 183 -36.70 -5.87 -5.57
N ALA A 184 -37.95 -6.19 -5.94
CA ALA A 184 -38.26 -7.09 -7.04
C ALA A 184 -39.31 -6.45 -7.97
N ASN A 185 -39.32 -6.83 -9.25
CA ASN A 185 -40.23 -6.28 -10.25
C ASN A 185 -41.04 -7.35 -11.01
N ILE A 186 -42.19 -6.93 -11.54
CA ILE A 186 -42.98 -7.67 -12.53
C ILE A 186 -43.29 -6.69 -13.65
N LEU A 187 -42.79 -6.96 -14.86
CA LEU A 187 -43.02 -6.14 -16.04
C LEU A 187 -44.07 -6.80 -16.93
N ILE A 188 -45.13 -6.08 -17.28
CA ILE A 188 -46.06 -6.50 -18.33
C ILE A 188 -45.72 -5.70 -19.58
N ALA A 189 -44.93 -6.30 -20.48
CA ALA A 189 -44.48 -5.60 -21.68
C ALA A 189 -45.63 -5.38 -22.68
N THR A 190 -45.64 -4.20 -23.30
CA THR A 190 -46.50 -3.87 -24.44
C THR A 190 -45.62 -3.47 -25.62
N PRO A 191 -45.98 -3.81 -26.87
CA PRO A 191 -45.28 -3.33 -28.05
C PRO A 191 -45.25 -1.79 -28.11
N ASP A 192 -44.20 -1.21 -28.72
CA ASP A 192 -44.06 0.24 -28.85
C ASP A 192 -45.23 0.89 -29.63
N SER A 193 -45.84 0.14 -30.55
CA SER A 193 -47.01 0.53 -31.35
C SER A 193 -48.32 -0.09 -30.85
N ALA A 194 -48.42 -0.42 -29.56
CA ALA A 194 -49.60 -1.07 -28.98
C ALA A 194 -50.89 -0.26 -29.22
N SER A 195 -51.95 -0.96 -29.62
CA SER A 195 -53.29 -0.38 -29.69
C SER A 195 -53.84 -0.06 -28.30
N SER A 196 -54.82 0.84 -28.23
CA SER A 196 -55.53 1.15 -26.98
C SER A 196 -56.07 -0.11 -26.29
N ASP A 197 -56.59 -1.08 -27.07
CA ASP A 197 -57.11 -2.34 -26.55
C ASP A 197 -56.01 -3.21 -25.92
N ALA A 198 -54.82 -3.26 -26.54
CA ALA A 198 -53.68 -4.01 -26.02
C ALA A 198 -53.14 -3.40 -24.72
N ILE A 199 -53.08 -2.07 -24.63
CA ILE A 199 -52.71 -1.35 -23.40
C ILE A 199 -53.73 -1.62 -22.30
N GLN A 200 -55.03 -1.57 -22.62
CA GLN A 200 -56.10 -1.84 -21.66
C GLN A 200 -56.03 -3.28 -21.14
N ALA A 201 -55.79 -4.26 -22.02
CA ALA A 201 -55.61 -5.66 -21.62
C ALA A 201 -54.40 -5.85 -20.70
N ALA A 202 -53.27 -5.19 -20.99
CA ALA A 202 -52.08 -5.21 -20.14
C ALA A 202 -52.36 -4.59 -18.76
N ALA A 203 -53.09 -3.47 -18.70
CA ALA A 203 -53.49 -2.83 -17.46
C ALA A 203 -54.40 -3.73 -16.59
N VAL A 204 -55.37 -4.41 -17.22
CA VAL A 204 -56.24 -5.38 -16.53
C VAL A 204 -55.41 -6.55 -15.98
N LYS A 205 -54.46 -7.07 -16.75
CA LYS A 205 -53.56 -8.14 -16.30
C LYS A 205 -52.70 -7.69 -15.12
N ALA A 206 -52.09 -6.51 -15.20
CA ALA A 206 -51.26 -5.95 -14.13
C ALA A 206 -52.07 -5.76 -12.83
N LYS A 207 -53.31 -5.24 -12.93
CA LYS A 207 -54.22 -5.11 -11.80
C LYS A 207 -54.57 -6.46 -11.17
N GLY A 208 -54.87 -7.47 -11.99
CA GLY A 208 -55.17 -8.81 -11.50
C GLY A 208 -54.00 -9.48 -10.77
N ILE A 209 -52.75 -9.21 -11.19
CA ILE A 209 -51.54 -9.67 -10.49
C ILE A 209 -51.39 -8.93 -9.17
N TYR A 210 -51.56 -7.61 -9.17
CA TYR A 210 -51.49 -6.80 -7.95
C TYR A 210 -52.51 -7.23 -6.89
N ASP A 211 -53.75 -7.53 -7.30
CA ASP A 211 -54.79 -8.02 -6.39
C ASP A 211 -54.47 -9.40 -5.80
N GLN A 212 -53.80 -10.28 -6.55
CA GLN A 212 -53.31 -11.56 -6.05
C GLN A 212 -52.17 -11.37 -5.03
N LEU A 213 -51.23 -10.47 -5.32
CA LEU A 213 -50.14 -10.12 -4.40
C LEU A 213 -50.67 -9.55 -3.08
N LYS A 214 -51.70 -8.69 -3.14
CA LYS A 214 -52.38 -8.17 -1.95
C LYS A 214 -53.09 -9.24 -1.12
N LYS A 215 -53.48 -10.36 -1.74
CA LYS A 215 -54.06 -11.54 -1.07
C LYS A 215 -53.00 -12.52 -0.54
N GLY A 216 -51.71 -12.21 -0.66
CA GLY A 216 -50.61 -13.03 -0.14
C GLY A 216 -50.08 -14.08 -1.12
N ALA A 217 -50.34 -13.92 -2.42
CA ALA A 217 -49.66 -14.75 -3.43
C ALA A 217 -48.14 -14.50 -3.43
N ASP A 218 -47.37 -15.54 -3.75
CA ASP A 218 -45.91 -15.49 -3.80
C ASP A 218 -45.42 -14.61 -4.97
N PHE A 219 -44.65 -13.56 -4.65
CA PHE A 219 -44.17 -12.59 -5.63
C PHE A 219 -43.21 -13.22 -6.64
N THR A 220 -42.24 -14.00 -6.15
CA THR A 220 -41.20 -14.66 -6.96
C THR A 220 -41.84 -15.58 -7.99
N ARG A 221 -42.85 -16.35 -7.61
CA ARG A 221 -43.60 -17.24 -8.50
C ARG A 221 -44.39 -16.46 -9.55
N LEU A 222 -45.06 -15.38 -9.16
CA LEU A 222 -45.81 -14.55 -10.10
C LEU A 222 -44.87 -13.83 -11.08
N ALA A 223 -43.72 -13.35 -10.62
CA ALA A 223 -42.69 -12.78 -11.47
C ALA A 223 -42.21 -13.80 -12.52
N ALA A 224 -41.83 -15.00 -12.09
CA ALA A 224 -41.34 -16.06 -12.98
C ALA A 224 -42.36 -16.53 -14.03
N THR A 225 -43.66 -16.41 -13.73
CA THR A 225 -44.73 -16.90 -14.63
C THR A 225 -45.34 -15.81 -15.51
N THR A 226 -45.25 -14.53 -15.10
CA THR A 226 -45.99 -13.46 -15.78
C THR A 226 -45.16 -12.25 -16.18
N SER A 227 -43.98 -12.06 -15.60
CA SER A 227 -43.10 -10.94 -15.92
C SER A 227 -42.42 -11.14 -17.27
N SER A 228 -42.23 -10.03 -17.98
CA SER A 228 -41.44 -9.92 -19.20
C SER A 228 -40.07 -9.26 -18.95
N SER A 229 -39.68 -9.08 -17.69
CA SER A 229 -38.36 -8.55 -17.32
C SER A 229 -37.27 -9.61 -17.49
N GLU A 230 -36.02 -9.17 -17.70
CA GLU A 230 -34.88 -10.07 -17.87
C GLU A 230 -34.65 -10.97 -16.64
N ASN A 231 -34.93 -10.44 -15.45
CA ASN A 231 -34.77 -11.12 -14.17
C ASN A 231 -36.04 -11.90 -13.73
N ALA A 232 -36.99 -12.15 -14.64
CA ALA A 232 -38.26 -12.79 -14.30
C ALA A 232 -38.05 -14.17 -13.65
N LEU A 233 -37.13 -14.98 -14.19
CA LEU A 233 -36.86 -16.34 -13.72
C LEU A 233 -36.20 -16.36 -12.33
N GLU A 234 -35.46 -15.31 -11.97
CA GLU A 234 -34.91 -15.05 -10.65
C GLU A 234 -35.94 -14.40 -9.70
N GLY A 235 -37.24 -14.48 -10.02
CA GLY A 235 -38.31 -13.92 -9.21
C GLY A 235 -38.47 -12.42 -9.31
N GLY A 236 -37.90 -11.81 -10.35
CA GLY A 236 -37.90 -10.36 -10.54
C GLY A 236 -36.92 -9.64 -9.64
N ASP A 237 -35.98 -10.33 -8.97
CA ASP A 237 -35.06 -9.72 -8.00
C ASP A 237 -34.12 -8.69 -8.64
N MET A 238 -34.08 -7.50 -8.06
CA MET A 238 -33.23 -6.39 -8.48
C MET A 238 -32.07 -6.15 -7.50
N GLY A 239 -32.03 -6.88 -6.39
CA GLY A 239 -31.10 -6.71 -5.30
C GLY A 239 -31.26 -5.39 -4.55
N TRP A 240 -30.23 -5.01 -3.80
CA TRP A 240 -30.20 -3.74 -3.06
C TRP A 240 -29.99 -2.56 -4.00
N ARG A 241 -30.91 -1.60 -3.95
CA ARG A 241 -30.90 -0.37 -4.75
C ARG A 241 -31.33 0.82 -3.90
N LYS A 242 -30.81 2.01 -4.21
CA LYS A 242 -31.29 3.27 -3.62
C LYS A 242 -32.44 3.83 -4.45
N ALA A 243 -33.35 4.59 -3.85
CA ALA A 243 -34.46 5.22 -4.58
C ALA A 243 -33.98 6.07 -5.78
N ALA A 244 -32.87 6.79 -5.62
CA ALA A 244 -32.25 7.59 -6.69
C ALA A 244 -31.69 6.79 -7.87
N GLN A 245 -31.54 5.46 -7.73
CA GLN A 245 -31.11 4.57 -8.82
C GLN A 245 -32.28 4.01 -9.63
N LEU A 246 -33.52 4.32 -9.23
CA LEU A 246 -34.73 3.86 -9.90
C LEU A 246 -35.25 4.95 -10.86
N PRO A 247 -36.01 4.57 -11.89
CA PRO A 247 -36.71 5.54 -12.73
C PRO A 247 -37.58 6.48 -11.88
N PRO A 248 -37.75 7.77 -12.27
CA PRO A 248 -38.39 8.79 -11.44
C PRO A 248 -39.75 8.38 -10.83
N PRO A 249 -40.67 7.73 -11.58
CA PRO A 249 -41.96 7.32 -11.02
C PRO A 249 -41.85 6.37 -9.82
N PHE A 250 -40.81 5.53 -9.76
CA PHE A 250 -40.58 4.60 -8.65
C PHE A 250 -39.75 5.23 -7.53
N GLY A 251 -38.78 6.07 -7.89
CA GLY A 251 -37.95 6.80 -6.93
C GLY A 251 -38.80 7.69 -6.02
N GLU A 252 -39.77 8.42 -6.58
CA GLU A 252 -40.69 9.28 -5.82
C GLU A 252 -41.58 8.50 -4.84
N MET A 253 -42.05 7.31 -5.23
CA MET A 253 -42.90 6.46 -4.36
C MET A 253 -42.15 5.88 -3.16
N LEU A 254 -40.83 5.73 -3.26
CA LEU A 254 -39.98 5.15 -2.22
C LEU A 254 -39.22 6.20 -1.39
N SER A 255 -39.30 7.47 -1.78
CA SER A 255 -38.63 8.59 -1.08
C SER A 255 -39.58 9.40 -0.18
N ALA A 256 -40.87 9.02 -0.10
CA ALA A 256 -41.92 9.66 0.70
C ALA A 256 -42.14 8.92 2.03
#